data_AF-A0A969L1N0-F1
#
_entry.id   AF-A0A969L1N0-F1
#
_cell.length_a   1.000
_cell.length_b   1.000
_cell.length_c   1.000
_cell.angle_alpha   90.00
_cell.angle_beta   90.00
_cell.angle_gamma   90.00
#
_symmetry.space_group_name_H-M   'P 1'
#
loop_
_entity.id
_entity.type
_entity.pdbx_description
1 polymer ?
#
loop_
_entity_poly.entity_id
_entity_poly.type
_entity_poly.pdbx_seq_one_letter_code
_entity_poly.pdbx_strand_id
1 'polypeptide(L)' 'MTIQSPEFFTYAEIKQAADFIQSRTNHQPTLSLVLGSGLGPLADEIEAASILPS' A
#
# COMPACT_ATOMS: atom_id res chain seq x y z
N MET A 1 17.94 21.13 16.55
CA MET A 1 17.68 20.02 15.62
C MET A 1 16.94 18.95 16.41
N THR A 2 15.61 18.92 16.31
CA THR A 2 14.80 17.93 17.03
C THR A 2 14.69 16.71 16.13
N ILE A 3 15.33 15.62 16.51
CA ILE A 3 15.13 14.33 15.84
C ILE A 3 13.79 13.80 16.35
N GLN A 4 12.76 13.79 15.51
CA GLN A 4 11.54 13.07 15.83
C GLN A 4 11.87 11.58 15.86
N SER A 5 11.53 10.91 16.97
CA SER A 5 11.60 9.46 17.07
C SER A 5 10.64 8.84 16.05
N PRO A 6 11.01 7.76 15.35
CA PRO A 6 10.11 7.10 14.42
C PRO A 6 8.87 6.60 15.17
N GLU A 7 7.70 6.94 14.65
CA GLU A 7 6.44 6.35 15.10
C GLU A 7 6.41 4.88 14.66
N PHE A 8 6.19 3.99 15.61
CA PHE A 8 6.12 2.55 15.35
C PHE A 8 4.66 2.10 15.38
N PHE A 9 4.26 1.34 14.36
CA PHE A 9 2.96 0.68 14.34
C PHE A 9 3.02 -0.66 15.07
N THR A 10 1.97 -0.96 15.82
CA THR A 10 1.75 -2.27 16.43
C THR A 10 1.35 -3.31 15.38
N TYR A 11 1.55 -4.59 15.70
CA TYR A 11 1.07 -5.69 14.86
C TYR A 11 -0.44 -5.59 14.61
N ALA A 12 -1.23 -5.19 15.61
CA ALA A 12 -2.67 -5.07 15.48
C ALA A 12 -3.07 -4.01 14.45
N GLU A 13 -2.40 -2.85 14.44
CA GLU A 13 -2.63 -1.78 13.46
C GLU A 13 -2.23 -2.22 12.05
N ILE A 14 -1.07 -2.87 11.90
CA ILE A 14 -0.64 -3.43 10.61
C ILE A 14 -1.65 -4.47 10.11
N LYS A 15 -2.12 -5.36 10.99
CA LYS A 15 -3.11 -6.38 10.65
C LYS A 15 -4.45 -5.76 10.26
N GLN A 16 -4.89 -4.73 10.96
CA GLN A 16 -6.12 -4.00 10.62
C GLN A 16 -6.05 -3.41 9.20
N ALA A 17 -4.92 -2.79 8.84
CA ALA A 17 -4.71 -2.28 7.49
C ALA A 17 -4.70 -3.41 6.44
N ALA A 18 -4.02 -4.52 6.72
CA ALA A 18 -3.98 -5.68 5.82
C ALA A 18 -5.38 -6.29 5.61
N ASP A 19 -6.16 -6.45 6.67
CA ASP A 19 -7.53 -6.99 6.61
C ASP A 19 -8.45 -6.04 5.82
N PHE A 20 -8.30 -4.72 5.99
CA PHE A 20 -9.03 -3.74 5.20
C PHE A 20 -8.72 -3.88 3.70
N ILE A 21 -7.45 -3.95 3.32
CA ILE A 21 -7.04 -4.11 1.91
C ILE A 21 -7.62 -5.41 1.33
N GLN A 22 -7.48 -6.53 2.04
CA GLN A 22 -8.01 -7.84 1.63
C GLN A 22 -9.54 -7.84 1.51
N SER A 23 -10.26 -7.04 2.30
CA SER A 23 -11.72 -6.91 2.16
C SER A 23 -12.16 -6.18 0.87
N ARG A 24 -11.23 -5.48 0.19
CA ARG A 24 -11.49 -4.68 -1.01
C ARG A 24 -11.02 -5.34 -2.30
N THR A 25 -10.26 -6.43 -2.23
CA THR A 25 -9.74 -7.11 -3.41
C THR A 25 -9.57 -8.61 -3.18
N ASN A 26 -9.75 -9.39 -4.24
CA ASN A 26 -9.45 -10.82 -4.23
C ASN A 26 -8.02 -11.14 -4.72
N HIS A 27 -7.22 -10.11 -5.05
CA HIS A 27 -5.85 -10.31 -5.49
C HIS A 27 -4.96 -10.75 -4.32
N GLN A 28 -4.04 -11.68 -4.59
CA GLN A 28 -2.95 -12.06 -3.70
C GLN A 28 -1.62 -11.65 -4.34
N PRO A 29 -1.19 -10.38 -4.18
CA PRO A 29 0.02 -9.90 -4.81
C PRO A 29 1.25 -10.64 -4.28
N THR A 30 2.13 -11.06 -5.19
CA THR A 30 3.41 -11.71 -4.86
C THR A 30 4.59 -10.72 -4.87
N LEU A 31 4.34 -9.49 -5.30
CA LEU A 31 5.29 -8.41 -5.50
C LEU A 31 4.63 -7.09 -5.11
N SER A 32 5.40 -6.19 -4.50
CA SER A 32 4.99 -4.83 -4.18
C SER A 32 5.90 -3.83 -4.91
N LEU A 33 5.30 -2.82 -5.53
CA LEU A 33 6.00 -1.71 -6.17
C LEU A 33 5.66 -0.39 -5.47
N VAL A 34 6.68 0.42 -5.20
CA VAL A 34 6.53 1.81 -4.77
C VAL A 34 6.96 2.69 -5.93
N LEU A 35 6.02 3.41 -6.52
CA LEU A 35 6.26 4.24 -7.70
C LEU A 35 6.63 5.66 -7.27
N GLY A 36 7.87 6.06 -7.57
CA GLY A 36 8.33 7.43 -7.38
C GLY A 36 7.75 8.40 -8.42
N SER A 37 8.24 9.64 -8.37
CA SER A 37 7.84 10.68 -9.33
C SER A 37 8.09 10.25 -10.78
N GLY A 38 7.12 10.50 -11.66
CA GLY A 38 7.19 10.20 -13.08
C GLY A 38 6.81 8.77 -13.49
N LEU A 39 6.57 7.86 -12.54
CA LEU A 39 6.23 6.46 -12.83
C LEU A 39 4.72 6.15 -12.82
N GLY A 40 3.86 7.18 -12.72
CA GLY A 40 2.40 7.02 -12.79
C GLY A 40 1.90 6.19 -13.97
N PRO A 41 2.41 6.41 -15.21
CA PRO A 41 1.97 5.62 -16.37
C PRO A 41 2.17 4.11 -16.23
N LEU A 42 3.13 3.64 -15.42
CA LEU A 42 3.32 2.21 -15.16
C LEU A 42 2.18 1.63 -14.31
N ALA A 43 1.58 2.43 -13.42
CA ALA A 43 0.39 2.02 -12.69
C ALA A 43 -0.83 1.88 -13.64
N ASP A 44 -0.91 2.74 -14.65
CA ASP A 44 -2.01 2.73 -15.63
C ASP A 44 -1.99 1.47 -16.50
N GLU A 45 -0.84 0.79 -16.63
CA GLU A 45 -0.68 -0.48 -17.35
C GLU A 45 -1.16 -1.71 -16.56
N ILE A 46 -1.51 -1.57 -15.27
CA ILE A 46 -1.97 -2.70 -14.45
C ILE A 46 -3.38 -3.14 -14.88
N GLU A 47 -3.47 -4.35 -15.43
CA GLU A 47 -4.74 -4.96 -15.80
C GLU A 47 -5.54 -5.44 -14.58
N ALA A 48 -6.88 -5.38 -14.67
CA ALA A 48 -7.81 -5.79 -13.62
C ALA A 48 -7.54 -5.15 -12.24
N ALA A 49 -7.00 -3.93 -12.22
CA ALA A 49 -6.59 -3.25 -11.01
C ALA A 49 -7.74 -3.04 -10.00
N SER A 50 -7.46 -3.32 -8.73
CA SER A 50 -8.28 -2.85 -7.61
C SER A 50 -7.71 -1.54 -7.08
N ILE A 51 -8.44 -0.44 -7.24
CA ILE A 51 -8.01 0.90 -6.79
C ILE A 51 -8.56 1.16 -5.39
N LEU A 52 -7.68 1.36 -4.41
CA LEU A 52 -8.06 1.84 -3.08
C LEU A 52 -7.83 3.35 -2.99
N PRO A 53 -8.81 4.14 -2.51
CA PRO A 53 -8.63 5.57 -2.31
C PRO A 53 -7.60 5.86 -1.21
N SER A 54 -6.88 6.97 -1.37
CA SER A 54 -5.94 7.53 -0.41
C SER A 54 -6.61 8.16 0.81
#